data_AF-A0A924Z7L3-F1
#
_entry.id   AF-A0A924Z7L3-F1
#
_cell.length_a   1.000
_cell.length_b   1.000
_cell.length_c   1.000
_cell.angle_alpha   90.00
_cell.angle_beta   90.00
_cell.angle_gamma   90.00
#
_symmetry.space_group_name_H-M   'P 1'
#
loop_
_entity.id
_entity.type
_entity.pdbx_description
1 polymer ?
#
loop_
_entity_poly.entity_id
_entity_poly.type
_entity_poly.pdbx_seq_one_letter_code
_entity_poly.pdbx_strand_id
1 'polypeptide(L)'
;MPPRWSRIPDRKDSDYRRLDDRMTFATHVPLFAAVNSGIWFFKILNQTDWSWAVWVTGVWAAILLAHGIYVFAIADYSDPVVATPAPATGFKPREKSAKSSKG
;
A
#
# COMPACT_ATOMS: atom_id res chain seq x y z
N MET A 1 1.29 11.95 -13.89
CA MET A 1 0.53 12.86 -13.00
C MET A 1 0.17 12.08 -11.75
N PRO A 2 0.32 12.62 -10.52
CA PRO A 2 -0.15 11.91 -9.34
C PRO A 2 -1.67 11.68 -9.47
N PRO A 3 -2.17 10.45 -9.21
CA PRO A 3 -3.60 10.16 -9.24
C PRO A 3 -4.34 11.11 -8.30
N ARG A 4 -5.28 11.89 -8.83
CA ARG A 4 -6.10 12.81 -8.04
C ARG A 4 -7.34 12.05 -7.62
N TRP A 5 -7.45 11.79 -6.33
CA TRP A 5 -8.58 11.04 -5.81
C TRP A 5 -9.74 11.99 -5.51
N SER A 6 -10.93 11.69 -6.05
CA SER A 6 -12.11 12.58 -5.93
C SER A 6 -12.79 12.54 -4.55
N ARG A 7 -12.51 11.52 -3.74
CA ARG A 7 -13.06 11.28 -2.40
C ARG A 7 -11.95 11.00 -1.36
N ILE A 8 -12.24 10.41 -0.21
CA ILE A 8 -11.19 9.83 0.64
C ILE A 8 -11.08 8.35 0.25
N PRO A 9 -9.88 7.81 -0.03
CA PRO A 9 -9.71 6.39 -0.30
C PRO A 9 -10.09 5.55 0.92
N ASP A 10 -10.86 4.48 0.70
CA ASP A 10 -11.18 3.47 1.71
C ASP A 10 -10.65 2.12 1.22
N ARG A 11 -10.33 1.20 2.14
CA ARG A 11 -9.81 -0.14 1.81
C ARG A 11 -10.80 -1.00 1.02
N LYS A 12 -12.07 -0.60 0.97
CA LYS A 12 -13.09 -1.22 0.10
C LYS A 12 -12.94 -0.86 -1.37
N ASP A 13 -12.15 0.16 -1.70
CA ASP A 13 -11.93 0.60 -3.07
C ASP A 13 -10.87 -0.28 -3.76
N SER A 14 -11.22 -0.85 -4.91
CA SER A 14 -10.37 -1.74 -5.69
C SER A 14 -9.12 -1.02 -6.22
N ASP A 15 -9.23 0.26 -6.61
CA ASP A 15 -8.10 1.04 -7.09
C ASP A 15 -7.10 1.34 -5.96
N TYR A 16 -7.61 1.61 -4.75
CA TYR A 16 -6.77 1.83 -3.57
C TYR A 16 -6.06 0.55 -3.15
N ARG A 17 -6.76 -0.59 -3.09
CA ARG A 17 -6.17 -1.90 -2.78
C ARG A 17 -5.04 -2.27 -3.73
N ARG A 18 -5.25 -2.05 -5.03
CA ARG A 18 -4.23 -2.35 -6.06
C ARG A 18 -2.96 -1.53 -5.87
N LEU A 19 -3.10 -0.25 -5.53
CA LEU A 19 -1.95 0.61 -5.25
C LEU A 19 -1.24 0.20 -3.96
N ASP A 20 -2.00 -0.04 -2.90
CA ASP A 20 -1.50 -0.44 -1.58
C ASP A 20 -0.70 -1.75 -1.64
N ASP A 21 -1.24 -2.77 -2.33
CA ASP A 21 -0.57 -4.07 -2.51
C ASP A 21 0.77 -3.93 -3.26
N ARG A 22 0.81 -3.09 -4.30
CA ARG A 22 2.03 -2.84 -5.08
C ARG A 22 3.07 -2.07 -4.30
N MET A 23 2.65 -1.06 -3.53
CA MET A 23 3.55 -0.30 -2.67
C MET A 23 4.10 -1.18 -1.55
N THR A 24 3.25 -2.02 -0.95
CA THR A 24 3.68 -3.02 0.03
C THR A 24 4.68 -4.00 -0.58
N PHE A 25 4.43 -4.55 -1.76
CA PHE A 25 5.41 -5.38 -2.45
C PHE A 25 6.73 -4.61 -2.70
N ALA A 26 6.64 -3.36 -3.17
CA ALA A 26 7.79 -2.53 -3.48
C ALA A 26 8.65 -2.17 -2.25
N THR A 27 8.10 -2.18 -1.02
CA THR A 27 8.91 -2.00 0.21
C THR A 27 9.63 -3.29 0.62
N HIS A 28 9.07 -4.46 0.29
CA HIS A 28 9.70 -5.75 0.61
C HIS A 28 10.94 -6.02 -0.25
N VAL A 29 10.97 -5.57 -1.51
CA VAL A 29 12.12 -5.72 -2.40
C VAL A 29 13.41 -5.09 -1.83
N PRO A 30 13.45 -3.80 -1.46
CA PRO A 30 14.64 -3.18 -0.90
C PRO A 30 14.97 -3.72 0.49
N LEU A 31 13.98 -4.10 1.30
CA LEU A 31 14.22 -4.76 2.59
C LEU A 31 14.95 -6.10 2.40
N PHE A 32 14.45 -6.93 1.48
CA PHE A 32 15.09 -8.17 1.10
C PHE A 32 16.52 -7.93 0.62
N ALA A 33 16.72 -6.97 -0.29
CA ALA A 33 18.04 -6.66 -0.83
C ALA A 33 19.00 -6.17 0.25
N ALA A 34 18.58 -5.24 1.12
CA ALA A 34 19.43 -4.67 2.17
C ALA A 34 19.86 -5.73 3.20
N VAL A 35 18.92 -6.56 3.67
CA VAL A 35 19.22 -7.58 4.68
C VAL A 35 20.09 -8.69 4.09
N ASN A 36 19.74 -9.22 2.92
CA ASN A 36 20.51 -10.30 2.31
C ASN A 36 21.89 -9.82 1.87
N SER A 37 22.02 -8.62 1.29
CA SER A 37 23.33 -8.06 0.94
C SER A 37 24.23 -7.90 2.16
N GLY A 38 23.70 -7.45 3.30
CA GLY A 38 24.43 -7.38 4.56
C GLY A 38 24.93 -8.76 5.03
N ILE A 39 24.05 -9.76 5.07
CA ILE A 39 24.41 -11.14 5.46
C ILE A 39 25.54 -11.67 4.55
N TRP A 40 25.39 -11.52 3.24
CA TRP A 40 26.37 -12.01 2.28
C TRP A 40 27.70 -11.23 2.33
N PHE A 41 27.65 -9.93 2.58
CA PHE A 41 28.85 -9.11 2.78
C PHE A 41 29.68 -9.59 3.98
N PHE A 42 29.04 -9.80 5.14
CA PHE A 42 29.74 -10.31 6.32
C PHE A 42 30.20 -11.77 6.16
N LYS A 43 29.44 -12.59 5.45
CA LYS A 43 29.85 -13.96 5.10
C LYS A 43 31.16 -13.96 4.32
N ILE A 44 31.31 -13.05 3.34
CA ILE A 44 32.52 -12.90 2.53
C ILE A 44 33.66 -12.34 3.37
N LEU A 45 33.42 -11.27 4.14
CA LEU A 45 34.45 -10.65 4.99
C LEU A 45 35.05 -11.62 6.01
N ASN A 46 34.21 -12.43 6.65
CA ASN A 46 34.64 -13.38 7.66
C ASN A 46 35.04 -14.75 7.08
N GLN A 47 35.05 -14.90 5.75
CA GLN A 47 35.33 -16.16 5.05
C GLN A 47 34.60 -17.37 5.66
N THR A 48 33.32 -17.19 6.00
CA THR A 48 32.57 -18.22 6.74
C THR A 48 31.58 -18.95 5.82
N ASP A 49 31.48 -20.27 5.99
CA ASP A 49 30.56 -21.10 5.22
C ASP A 49 29.24 -21.33 5.95
N TRP A 50 28.45 -20.26 6.05
CA TRP A 50 27.07 -20.34 6.55
C TRP A 50 26.12 -20.94 5.52
N SER A 51 25.94 -22.26 5.58
CA SER A 51 24.96 -22.99 4.75
C SER A 51 23.53 -22.50 4.96
N TRP A 52 23.18 -22.07 6.17
CA TRP A 52 21.85 -21.54 6.50
C TRP A 52 21.52 -20.24 5.76
N ALA A 53 22.53 -19.42 5.42
CA ALA A 53 22.32 -18.15 4.72
C ALA A 53 21.74 -18.38 3.31
N VAL A 54 22.18 -19.44 2.63
CA VAL A 54 21.64 -19.84 1.32
C VAL A 54 20.16 -20.19 1.42
N TRP A 55 19.77 -20.96 2.44
CA TRP A 55 18.38 -21.34 2.67
C TRP A 55 17.51 -20.13 3.04
N VAL A 56 17.98 -19.26 3.93
CA VAL A 56 17.24 -18.04 4.30
C VAL A 56 17.04 -17.13 3.10
N THR A 57 18.10 -16.83 2.34
CA THR A 57 17.99 -16.02 1.11
C THR A 57 17.07 -16.69 0.09
N GLY A 58 17.20 -18.01 -0.12
CA GLY A 58 16.42 -18.76 -1.10
C GLY A 58 14.93 -18.82 -0.76
N VAL A 59 14.58 -19.21 0.47
CA VAL A 59 13.18 -19.29 0.92
C VAL A 59 12.54 -17.90 0.93
N TRP A 60 13.25 -16.88 1.42
CA TRP A 60 12.72 -15.52 1.42
C TRP A 60 12.54 -14.97 -0.01
N ALA A 61 13.48 -15.24 -0.92
CA ALA A 61 13.33 -14.90 -2.34
C ALA A 61 12.11 -15.60 -2.96
N ALA A 62 11.87 -16.87 -2.64
CA ALA A 62 10.70 -17.61 -3.11
C ALA A 62 9.39 -17.01 -2.60
N ILE A 63 9.32 -16.62 -1.32
CA ILE A 63 8.16 -15.92 -0.73
C ILE A 63 7.94 -14.57 -1.43
N LEU A 64 9.01 -13.82 -1.68
CA LEU A 64 8.93 -12.53 -2.36
C LEU A 64 8.43 -12.70 -3.81
N LEU A 65 8.94 -13.70 -4.53
CA LEU A 65 8.45 -14.05 -5.86
C LEU A 65 6.97 -14.44 -5.85
N ALA A 66 6.56 -15.31 -4.93
CA ALA A 66 5.17 -15.71 -4.78
C ALA A 66 4.27 -14.50 -4.47
N HIS A 67 4.72 -13.59 -3.61
CA HIS A 67 4.01 -12.35 -3.29
C HIS A 67 3.87 -11.44 -4.52
N GLY A 68 4.94 -11.29 -5.31
CA GLY A 68 4.91 -10.55 -6.57
C GLY A 68 3.93 -11.14 -7.57
N ILE A 69 3.97 -12.46 -7.80
CA ILE A 69 3.04 -13.16 -8.68
C ILE A 69 1.60 -12.94 -8.22
N TYR A 70 1.34 -13.03 -6.92
CA TYR A 70 0.02 -12.78 -6.37
C TYR A 70 -0.49 -11.37 -6.71
N VAL A 71 0.29 -10.33 -6.42
CA VAL A 71 -0.10 -8.92 -6.64
C VAL A 71 -0.25 -8.56 -8.11
N PHE A 72 0.59 -9.11 -8.99
CA PHE A 72 0.59 -8.74 -10.42
C PHE A 72 -0.28 -9.61 -11.31
N ALA A 73 -0.44 -10.90 -11.00
CA ALA A 73 -1.10 -11.86 -11.88
C ALA A 73 -2.40 -12.46 -11.32
N ILE A 74 -2.55 -12.56 -9.99
CA ILE A 74 -3.67 -13.29 -9.37
C ILE A 74 -4.70 -12.33 -8.75
N ALA A 75 -4.26 -11.21 -8.18
CA ALA A 75 -5.11 -10.31 -7.44
C ALA A 75 -6.22 -9.72 -8.34
N ASP A 76 -7.46 -10.06 -8.00
CA ASP A 76 -8.66 -9.54 -8.66
C ASP A 76 -9.09 -8.22 -8.02
N TYR A 77 -9.21 -7.20 -8.86
CA TYR A 77 -9.63 -5.84 -8.51
C TYR A 77 -10.90 -5.44 -9.29
N SER A 78 -11.65 -6.40 -9.83
CA SER A 78 -12.82 -6.16 -10.69
C SER A 78 -14.05 -5.65 -9.94
N ASP A 79 -14.00 -5.54 -8.62
CA ASP A 79 -15.11 -5.02 -7.82
C ASP A 79 -15.43 -3.57 -8.24
N PRO A 80 -16.64 -3.31 -8.77
CA PRO A 80 -17.04 -1.97 -9.13
C PRO A 80 -17.18 -1.16 -7.84
N VAL A 81 -16.59 0.03 -7.85
CA VAL A 81 -16.86 1.05 -6.84
C VAL A 81 -18.37 1.21 -6.71
N VAL A 82 -18.95 0.72 -5.61
CA VAL A 82 -20.34 1.01 -5.26
C VAL A 82 -20.37 2.49 -4.92
N ALA A 83 -20.60 3.31 -5.95
CA ALA A 83 -20.89 4.72 -5.80
C ALA A 83 -22.28 4.82 -5.17
N THR A 84 -22.35 4.87 -3.84
CA THR A 84 -23.52 5.44 -3.17
C THR A 84 -23.17 6.84 -2.70
N PRO A 85 -23.84 7.88 -3.25
CA PRO A 85 -23.51 9.26 -3.00
C PRO A 85 -24.13 9.73 -1.68
N ALA A 86 -23.35 10.38 -0.84
CA ALA A 86 -23.86 11.51 -0.09
C ALA A 86 -23.10 12.72 -0.61
N PRO A 87 -23.77 13.72 -1.20
CA PRO A 87 -23.12 15.00 -1.43
C PRO A 87 -22.61 15.45 -0.06
N ALA A 88 -21.33 15.78 0.03
CA ALA A 88 -20.79 16.39 1.24
C ALA A 88 -21.72 17.56 1.57
N THR A 89 -22.51 17.42 2.61
CA THR A 89 -23.35 18.51 3.11
C THR A 89 -22.37 19.55 3.59
N GLY A 90 -22.05 20.48 2.68
CA GLY A 90 -21.17 21.60 2.94
C GLY A 90 -21.59 22.26 4.23
N PHE A 91 -20.60 22.77 4.95
CA PHE A 91 -20.78 23.59 6.14
C PHE A 91 -21.95 24.55 5.91
N LYS A 92 -23.08 24.32 6.59
CA LYS A 92 -24.16 25.29 6.66
C LYS A 92 -23.72 26.36 7.64
N PRO A 93 -23.38 27.58 7.20
CA PRO A 93 -23.12 28.66 8.14
C PRO A 93 -24.41 28.84 8.96
N ARG A 94 -24.28 28.92 10.28
CA ARG A 94 -25.43 29.26 11.13
C ARG A 94 -26.01 30.58 10.61
N GLU A 95 -27.23 30.53 10.09
CA GLU A 95 -28.00 31.73 9.79
C GLU A 95 -28.04 32.58 11.06
N LYS A 96 -27.43 33.76 11.03
CA LYS A 96 -27.61 34.75 12.08
C LYS A 96 -29.09 35.11 12.06
N SER A 97 -29.79 34.81 13.16
CA SER A 97 -31.15 35.27 13.43
C SER A 97 -31.19 36.79 13.34
N ALA A 98 -31.47 37.31 12.14
CA ALA A 98 -31.88 38.68 11.94
C ALA A 98 -33.33 38.79 12.39
N LYS A 99 -33.57 39.02 13.69
CA LYS A 99 -34.86 39.52 14.11
C LYS A 99 -34.86 41.03 13.91
N SER A 100 -35.53 41.40 12.81
CA SER A 100 -35.89 42.74 12.39
C SER A 100 -36.47 43.58 13.53
N SER A 101 -35.94 44.79 13.61
CA SER A 101 -36.61 46.08 13.86
C SER A 101 -38.15 46.12 13.80
N LYS A 102 -38.69 47.03 14.63
CA LYS A 102 -39.98 47.73 14.66
C LYS A 102 -41.12 47.15 15.52
N GLY A 103 -41.57 48.03 16.42
CA GLY A 103 -42.73 47.95 17.31
C GLY A 103 -42.55 48.98 18.40
#